data_AF-F4Q0B4-F1
#
_entry.id   AF-F4Q0B4-F1
#
_cell.length_a   1.000
_cell.length_b   1.000
_cell.length_c   1.000
_cell.angle_alpha   90.00
_cell.angle_beta   90.00
_cell.angle_gamma   90.00
#
_symmetry.space_group_name_H-M   'P 1'
#
loop_
_entity.id
_entity.type
_entity.pdbx_description
1 polymer ?
#
loop_
_entity_poly.entity_id
_entity_poly.type
_entity_poly.pdbx_seq_one_letter_code
_entity_poly.pdbx_strand_id
1 'polypeptide(L)'
;MEQFKSQKDITRWVKAVDTAPYPSKADEASCPPCIRSMGKGPCGELIIDAFVCFQKETDHREKCAQAFTSLRNCMLNYPIRYYVALFQNPKNTKEVLPPSPQQ
;
A
#
# COMPACT_ATOMS: atom_id res chain seq x y z
N MET A 1 11.22 -27.97 14.07
CA MET A 1 10.28 -27.05 13.40
C MET A 1 9.09 -26.91 14.33
N GLU A 2 8.79 -25.71 14.86
CA GLU A 2 7.57 -25.30 15.61
C GLU A 2 7.95 -24.26 16.69
N GLN A 3 8.29 -23.01 16.31
CA GLN A 3 8.56 -21.94 17.30
C GLN A 3 8.00 -20.55 16.96
N PHE A 4 7.26 -20.39 15.85
CA PHE A 4 6.73 -19.07 15.44
C PHE A 4 5.26 -18.82 15.83
N LYS A 5 4.61 -19.71 16.59
CA LYS A 5 3.17 -19.62 16.89
C LYS A 5 2.79 -18.91 18.19
N SER A 6 3.72 -18.54 19.07
CA SER A 6 3.32 -17.89 20.32
C SER A 6 3.35 -16.37 20.20
N GLN A 7 2.16 -15.82 19.99
CA GLN A 7 1.75 -14.47 20.42
C GLN A 7 2.25 -13.29 19.58
N LYS A 8 1.62 -13.07 18.41
CA LYS A 8 1.59 -11.74 17.78
C LYS A 8 0.61 -10.87 18.54
N ASP A 9 1.10 -10.23 19.60
CA ASP A 9 0.41 -9.12 20.22
C ASP A 9 0.36 -7.94 19.23
N ILE A 10 -0.81 -7.76 18.61
CA ILE A 10 -1.09 -6.70 17.64
C ILE A 10 -1.08 -5.29 18.27
N THR A 11 -0.96 -5.17 19.59
CA THR A 11 -0.83 -3.88 20.30
C THR A 11 0.63 -3.48 20.55
N ARG A 12 1.60 -4.33 20.22
CA ARG A 12 3.02 -3.98 20.31
C ARG A 12 3.43 -3.10 19.14
N TRP A 13 3.77 -1.85 19.43
CA TRP A 13 4.40 -0.95 18.46
C TRP A 13 5.70 -1.57 17.96
N VAL A 14 5.75 -1.89 16.66
CA VAL A 14 6.96 -2.35 16.00
C VAL A 14 7.76 -1.11 15.65
N LYS A 15 8.96 -0.95 16.22
CA LYS A 15 9.84 0.14 15.76
C LYS A 15 10.35 -0.22 14.37
N ALA A 16 10.67 0.79 13.56
CA ALA A 16 11.24 0.57 12.23
C ALA A 16 12.54 -0.28 12.27
N VAL A 17 13.27 -0.24 13.39
CA VAL A 17 14.46 -1.08 13.64
C VAL A 17 14.13 -2.53 13.96
N ASP A 18 12.92 -2.81 14.45
CA ASP A 18 12.45 -4.15 14.81
C ASP A 18 11.81 -4.87 13.61
N THR A 19 11.48 -4.13 12.54
CA THR A 19 11.10 -4.72 11.26
C THR A 19 12.34 -5.05 10.47
N ALA A 20 12.60 -6.34 10.25
CA ALA A 20 13.67 -6.78 9.36
C ALA A 20 13.53 -6.06 8.01
N PRO A 21 14.61 -5.41 7.50
CA PRO A 21 14.61 -4.89 6.16
C PRO A 21 14.18 -6.00 5.22
N TYR A 22 13.25 -5.65 4.34
CA TYR A 22 12.79 -6.58 3.33
C TYR A 22 14.00 -7.04 2.50
N PRO A 23 14.07 -8.33 2.12
CA PRO A 23 15.25 -8.88 1.47
C PRO A 23 15.66 -8.01 0.29
N SER A 24 16.96 -7.70 0.20
CA SER A 24 17.55 -6.76 -0.75
C SER A 24 17.20 -7.05 -2.22
N LYS A 25 16.75 -8.27 -2.51
CA LYS A 25 16.14 -8.66 -3.79
C LYS A 25 14.63 -8.54 -3.73
N ALA A 26 14.14 -7.31 -3.58
CA ALA A 26 12.73 -7.03 -3.69
C ALA A 26 12.25 -7.26 -5.13
N ASP A 27 11.73 -8.45 -5.39
CA ASP A 27 10.99 -8.77 -6.59
C ASP A 27 9.48 -8.71 -6.31
N GLU A 28 8.69 -8.62 -7.39
CA GLU A 28 7.24 -8.65 -7.37
C GLU A 28 6.69 -9.91 -6.64
N ALA A 29 7.47 -10.99 -6.68
CA ALA A 29 7.16 -12.27 -6.05
C ALA A 29 7.31 -12.25 -4.53
N SER A 30 8.15 -11.38 -3.97
CA SER A 30 8.32 -11.26 -2.51
C SER A 30 7.25 -10.36 -1.88
N CYS A 31 6.44 -9.63 -2.67
CA CYS A 31 5.57 -8.55 -2.15
C CYS A 31 4.66 -9.06 -1.02
N PRO A 32 4.60 -8.34 0.13
CA PRO A 32 3.74 -8.71 1.24
C PRO A 32 2.29 -8.85 0.77
N PRO A 33 1.50 -9.76 1.36
CA PRO A 33 0.13 -10.04 0.92
C PRO A 33 -0.77 -8.80 0.90
N CYS A 34 -0.54 -7.83 1.80
CA CYS A 34 -1.23 -6.54 1.78
C CYS A 34 -0.98 -5.76 0.48
N ILE A 35 0.30 -5.55 0.14
CA ILE A 35 0.72 -4.82 -1.06
C ILE A 35 0.32 -5.58 -2.33
N ARG A 36 0.45 -6.91 -2.33
CA ARG A 36 0.01 -7.76 -3.45
C ARG A 36 -1.50 -7.65 -3.69
N SER A 37 -2.30 -7.51 -2.63
CA SER A 37 -3.74 -7.28 -2.75
C SER A 37 -4.04 -5.93 -3.39
N MET A 38 -3.30 -4.88 -3.01
CA MET A 38 -3.40 -3.56 -3.63
C MET A 38 -2.98 -3.57 -5.11
N GLY A 39 -2.04 -4.45 -5.46
CA GLY A 39 -1.60 -4.73 -6.84
C GLY A 39 -2.68 -5.28 -7.77
N LYS A 40 -3.84 -5.74 -7.27
CA LYS A 40 -4.94 -6.28 -8.10
C LYS A 40 -5.88 -5.21 -8.67
N GLY A 41 -5.40 -3.98 -8.84
CA GLY A 41 -6.18 -2.83 -9.28
C GLY A 41 -5.65 -2.14 -10.54
N PRO A 42 -6.37 -1.15 -11.10
CA PRO A 42 -5.98 -0.45 -12.32
C PRO A 42 -4.66 0.32 -12.17
N CYS A 43 -4.29 0.69 -10.94
CA CYS A 43 -3.00 1.29 -10.62
C CYS A 43 -2.04 0.30 -9.93
N GLY A 44 -2.36 -0.99 -9.98
CA GLY A 44 -1.70 -2.03 -9.19
C GLY A 44 -0.22 -2.17 -9.48
N GLU A 45 0.16 -2.16 -10.75
CA GLU A 45 1.57 -2.22 -11.19
C GLU A 45 2.37 -1.04 -10.63
N LEU A 46 1.82 0.18 -10.68
CA LEU A 46 2.44 1.39 -10.11
C LEU A 46 2.62 1.30 -8.59
N ILE A 47 1.74 0.56 -7.88
CA ILE A 47 1.88 0.32 -6.43
C ILE A 47 3.07 -0.59 -6.17
N ILE A 48 3.19 -1.67 -6.95
CA ILE A 48 4.30 -2.60 -6.82
C ILE A 48 5.61 -1.92 -7.18
N ASP A 49 5.66 -1.18 -8.29
CA ASP A 49 6.87 -0.48 -8.74
C ASP A 49 7.36 0.57 -7.74
N ALA A 50 6.45 1.42 -7.23
CA ALA A 50 6.81 2.42 -6.23
C ALA A 50 7.29 1.76 -4.92
N PHE A 51 6.64 0.66 -4.51
CA PHE A 51 7.03 -0.10 -3.33
C PHE A 51 8.40 -0.76 -3.51
N VAL A 52 8.63 -1.45 -4.62
CA VAL A 52 9.90 -2.10 -4.92
C VAL A 52 11.03 -1.09 -5.01
N CYS A 53 10.80 0.07 -5.64
CA CYS A 53 11.78 1.17 -5.67
C CYS A 53 12.17 1.60 -4.26
N PHE A 54 11.18 1.88 -3.41
CA PHE A 54 11.39 2.33 -2.04
C PHE A 54 12.15 1.31 -1.18
N GLN A 55 11.90 0.01 -1.41
CA GLN A 55 12.59 -1.05 -0.68
C GLN A 55 14.03 -1.27 -1.16
N LYS A 56 14.32 -0.99 -2.44
CA LYS A 56 15.67 -1.07 -3.02
C LYS A 56 16.54 0.11 -2.62
N GLU A 57 16.00 1.33 -2.66
CA GLU A 57 16.72 2.54 -2.28
C GLU A 57 16.63 2.76 -0.76
N THR A 58 17.57 2.20 0.01
CA THR A 58 17.60 2.36 1.47
C THR A 58 18.13 3.71 1.92
N ASP A 59 19.07 4.29 1.16
CA ASP A 59 19.78 5.51 1.53
C ASP A 59 19.22 6.77 0.84
N HIS A 60 18.60 6.61 -0.35
CA HIS A 60 18.17 7.70 -1.22
C HIS A 60 16.74 7.52 -1.76
N ARG A 61 15.77 7.40 -0.84
CA ARG A 61 14.36 7.13 -1.15
C ARG A 61 13.70 8.21 -2.02
N GLU A 62 14.24 9.42 -2.02
CA GLU A 62 13.80 10.54 -2.86
C GLU A 62 13.87 10.23 -4.36
N LYS A 63 14.76 9.34 -4.79
CA LYS A 63 14.83 8.90 -6.19
C LYS A 63 13.56 8.19 -6.66
N CYS A 64 12.81 7.62 -5.72
CA CYS A 64 11.53 6.95 -6.00
C CYS A 64 10.34 7.92 -6.03
N ALA A 65 10.53 9.22 -5.77
CA ALA A 65 9.44 10.20 -5.74
C ALA A 65 8.63 10.23 -7.04
N GLN A 66 9.27 10.01 -8.18
CA GLN A 66 8.58 9.95 -9.47
C GLN A 66 7.63 8.75 -9.56
N ALA A 67 8.03 7.57 -9.07
CA ALA A 67 7.16 6.38 -9.05
C ALA A 67 5.91 6.62 -8.17
N PHE A 68 6.09 7.25 -7.01
CA PHE A 68 4.96 7.63 -6.15
C PHE A 68 4.07 8.71 -6.76
N THR A 69 4.65 9.65 -7.53
CA THR A 69 3.88 10.69 -8.24
C THR A 69 3.01 10.06 -9.33
N SER A 70 3.57 9.16 -10.13
CA SER A 70 2.81 8.41 -11.14
C SER A 70 1.69 7.59 -10.52
N LEU A 71 1.97 6.91 -9.41
CA LEU A 71 0.97 6.17 -8.66
C LEU A 71 -0.17 7.07 -8.17
N ARG A 72 0.15 8.20 -7.54
CA ARG A 72 -0.85 9.18 -7.07
C ARG A 72 -1.73 9.63 -8.23
N ASN A 73 -1.12 10.00 -9.36
CA ASN A 73 -1.86 10.47 -10.53
C ASN A 73 -2.81 9.40 -11.06
N CYS A 74 -2.40 8.12 -11.06
CA CYS A 74 -3.30 7.04 -11.43
C CYS A 74 -4.46 6.89 -10.42
N MET A 75 -4.18 6.88 -9.11
CA MET A 75 -5.20 6.70 -8.08
C MET A 75 -6.27 7.80 -8.09
N LEU A 76 -5.90 9.03 -8.47
CA LEU A 76 -6.84 10.15 -8.63
C LEU A 76 -7.90 9.90 -9.70
N ASN A 77 -7.63 9.04 -10.69
CA ASN A 77 -8.62 8.66 -11.70
C ASN A 77 -9.64 7.63 -11.17
N TYR A 78 -9.35 6.96 -10.05
CA TYR A 78 -10.20 5.91 -9.46
C TYR A 78 -10.54 6.22 -7.99
N PRO A 79 -11.15 7.38 -7.68
CA PRO A 79 -11.27 7.85 -6.31
C PRO A 79 -12.18 6.97 -5.44
N ILE A 80 -13.22 6.37 -6.01
CA ILE A 80 -14.10 5.43 -5.31
C ILE A 80 -13.33 4.18 -4.86
N ARG A 81 -12.35 3.73 -5.63
CA ARG A 81 -11.59 2.52 -5.29
C ARG A 81 -10.52 2.78 -4.24
N TYR A 82 -9.81 3.90 -4.34
CA TYR A 82 -8.62 4.16 -3.53
C TYR A 82 -8.86 5.10 -2.34
N TYR A 83 -9.90 5.94 -2.36
CA TYR A 83 -10.13 6.96 -1.32
C TYR A 83 -11.46 6.83 -0.58
N VAL A 84 -12.38 5.95 -1.00
CA VAL A 84 -13.70 5.82 -0.35
C VAL A 84 -13.60 5.54 1.15
N ALA A 85 -12.63 4.72 1.58
CA ALA A 85 -12.41 4.40 2.98
C ALA A 85 -12.03 5.64 3.82
N LEU A 86 -11.46 6.68 3.21
CA LEU A 86 -11.12 7.94 3.90
C LEU A 86 -12.35 8.81 4.17
N PHE A 87 -13.43 8.62 3.41
CA PHE A 87 -14.66 9.42 3.51
C PHE A 87 -15.78 8.67 4.25
N GLN A 88 -15.57 7.41 4.61
CA GLN A 88 -16.53 6.63 5.40
C GLN A 88 -16.43 7.05 6.88
N ASN A 89 -17.36 7.92 7.29
CA ASN A 89 -17.53 8.29 8.70
C ASN A 89 -18.18 7.10 9.44
N PRO A 90 -17.56 6.51 10.48
CA PRO A 90 -18.03 5.26 11.09
C PRO A 90 -19.39 5.36 11.81
N LYS A 91 -20.00 6.55 11.86
CA LYS A 91 -21.26 6.81 12.56
C LYS A 91 -22.50 6.99 11.67
N ASN A 92 -22.38 6.90 10.33
CA ASN A 92 -23.56 7.00 9.46
C ASN A 92 -23.35 6.20 8.16
N THR A 93 -23.52 4.88 8.24
CA THR A 93 -23.49 3.99 7.07
C THR A 93 -24.88 3.90 6.44
N LYS A 94 -25.40 5.02 5.91
CA LYS A 94 -26.49 5.07 4.94
C LYS A 94 -26.27 6.29 4.05
N GLU A 95 -26.06 6.03 2.76
CA GLU A 95 -25.74 7.00 1.70
C GLU A 95 -24.39 7.72 1.83
N VAL A 96 -23.48 7.50 0.87
CA VAL A 96 -23.08 8.51 -0.14
C VAL A 96 -22.28 7.78 -1.22
N LEU A 97 -22.92 7.49 -2.35
CA LEU A 97 -22.22 7.34 -3.63
C LEU A 97 -22.09 8.75 -4.21
N PRO A 98 -20.89 9.28 -4.50
CA PRO A 98 -20.80 10.49 -5.29
C PRO A 98 -21.27 10.21 -6.72
N PRO A 99 -21.98 11.15 -7.38
CA PRO A 99 -22.49 10.94 -8.73
C PRO A 99 -21.33 10.66 -9.70
N SER A 100 -21.60 9.76 -10.66
CA SER A 100 -20.69 9.45 -11.77
C SER A 100 -20.23 10.72 -12.48
N PRO A 101 -19.02 10.74 -13.06
CA PRO A 101 -18.64 11.78 -14.02
C PRO A 101 -19.67 11.78 -15.14
N GLN A 102 -20.46 12.85 -15.23
CA GLN A 102 -21.36 13.07 -16.36
C GLN A 102 -20.49 13.36 -17.58
N GLN A 103 -20.57 12.48 -18.59
CA GLN A 103 -20.23 12.82 -19.96
C GLN A 103 -21.31 13.72 -20.56
#